data_AF-A0A7N0T7C0-F1
#
_entry.id   AF-A0A7N0T7C0-F1
#
_cell.length_a   1.000
_cell.length_b   1.000
_cell.length_c   1.000
_cell.angle_alpha   90.00
_cell.angle_beta   90.00
_cell.angle_gamma   90.00
#
_symmetry.space_group_name_H-M   'P 1'
#
loop_
_entity.id
_entity.type
_entity.pdbx_description
1 polymer ?
#
loop_
_entity_poly.entity_id
_entity_poly.type
_entity_poly.pdbx_seq_one_letter_code
_entity_poly.pdbx_strand_id
1 'polypeptide(L)'
;MQAAAAGSALHSSLCFPAPNSRESSLSSCSPLTPKPKSLLQNHPLYATTHTNLTPSFKEKILCLEIMGVDSGKALSQNPSLLTASLHSIHSVISFLQSKGIQQKDMPRILGMCPKVLTCSITSDLIPVFNFLAQDLRVPESNFRGVINKCPRLLVSCVKNQLKPALLYLRRLGFKDLEALTYQDPVLLVSSVEKTLVPKLVYLVEQGGFSRSDAVGMVLRCPALFTFSVENNFKPKLEYFHSVMKGDMTELREFPQYFAFSLDKRIKPRHQHTLKRGIKMPLSTMLKITDEDFIREISIKIKG
;
A
#
# COMPACT_ATOMS: atom_id res chain seq x y z
N MET A 1 -45.47 -4.10 -4.29
CA MET A 1 -44.74 -4.31 -3.03
C MET A 1 -43.34 -4.80 -3.37
N GLN A 2 -42.33 -4.22 -2.72
CA GLN A 2 -40.92 -4.17 -3.10
C GLN A 2 -40.24 -5.53 -3.29
N ALA A 3 -39.49 -5.65 -4.38
CA ALA A 3 -38.44 -6.65 -4.57
C ALA A 3 -37.10 -6.05 -4.12
N ALA A 4 -36.44 -6.71 -3.16
CA ALA A 4 -35.14 -6.32 -2.65
C ALA A 4 -34.03 -6.81 -3.61
N ALA A 5 -33.25 -5.88 -4.17
CA ALA A 5 -32.06 -6.19 -4.96
C ALA A 5 -30.85 -6.38 -4.03
N ALA A 6 -30.36 -7.62 -3.94
CA ALA A 6 -29.10 -7.95 -3.29
C ALA A 6 -27.93 -7.51 -4.18
N GLY A 7 -27.18 -6.49 -3.73
CA GLY A 7 -25.96 -6.05 -4.39
C GLY A 7 -24.76 -6.89 -3.95
N SER A 8 -24.35 -7.85 -4.78
CA SER A 8 -23.11 -8.61 -4.59
C SER A 8 -21.89 -7.70 -4.78
N ALA A 9 -21.16 -7.45 -3.69
CA ALA A 9 -19.88 -6.76 -3.73
C ALA A 9 -18.80 -7.69 -4.30
N LEU A 10 -18.47 -7.53 -5.58
CA LEU A 10 -17.34 -8.21 -6.22
C LEU A 10 -16.03 -7.55 -5.78
N HIS A 11 -15.34 -8.19 -4.82
CA HIS A 11 -13.98 -7.84 -4.42
C HIS A 11 -13.01 -8.08 -5.59
N SER A 12 -12.44 -6.99 -6.12
CA SER A 12 -11.39 -7.04 -7.13
C SER A 12 -10.03 -7.15 -6.45
N SER A 13 -9.54 -8.39 -6.33
CA SER A 13 -8.13 -8.67 -6.05
C SER A 13 -7.31 -8.31 -7.28
N LEU A 14 -6.81 -7.08 -7.35
CA LEU A 14 -5.87 -6.66 -8.40
C LEU A 14 -4.48 -7.24 -8.07
N CYS A 15 -4.21 -8.44 -8.61
CA CYS A 15 -2.86 -9.00 -8.71
C CYS A 15 -2.08 -8.23 -9.79
N PHE A 16 -0.93 -7.67 -9.42
CA PHE A 16 0.05 -7.13 -10.37
C PHE A 16 1.05 -8.23 -10.74
N PRO A 17 1.35 -8.46 -12.04
CA PRO A 17 2.38 -9.42 -12.44
C PRO A 17 3.78 -8.82 -12.33
N ALA A 18 4.73 -9.62 -11.82
CA ALA A 18 6.16 -9.32 -11.83
C ALA A 18 6.76 -9.55 -13.24
N PRO A 19 7.78 -8.79 -13.67
CA PRO A 19 8.41 -9.01 -14.96
C PRO A 19 9.41 -10.19 -14.92
N ASN A 20 9.24 -11.12 -15.86
CA ASN A 20 10.14 -12.23 -16.18
C ASN A 20 11.51 -11.74 -16.66
N SER A 21 12.58 -12.32 -16.12
CA SER A 21 13.93 -12.28 -16.70
C SER A 21 14.24 -13.60 -17.41
N ARG A 22 14.62 -13.52 -18.69
CA ARG A 22 14.99 -14.63 -19.57
C ARG A 22 16.35 -15.23 -19.20
N GLU A 23 16.45 -16.55 -19.42
CA GLU A 23 17.64 -17.39 -19.37
C GLU A 23 18.61 -17.14 -20.54
N SER A 24 19.90 -17.39 -20.30
CA SER A 24 20.84 -17.88 -21.32
C SER A 24 22.00 -18.65 -20.67
N SER A 25 22.53 -19.61 -21.43
CA SER A 25 23.12 -20.89 -21.08
C SER A 25 24.66 -20.95 -20.91
N LEU A 26 25.10 -22.12 -20.40
CA LEU A 26 26.43 -22.60 -19.99
C LEU A 26 27.52 -22.79 -21.08
N SER A 27 28.80 -22.64 -20.67
CA SER A 27 29.97 -23.48 -21.05
C SER A 27 31.14 -23.13 -20.09
N SER A 28 31.58 -24.00 -19.16
CA SER A 28 32.45 -25.19 -19.20
C SER A 28 33.89 -24.94 -18.66
N CYS A 29 34.32 -25.85 -17.78
CA CYS A 29 35.69 -26.21 -17.32
C CYS A 29 36.27 -25.59 -16.03
N SER A 30 36.41 -26.48 -15.02
CA SER A 30 37.21 -26.37 -13.78
C SER A 30 38.71 -26.56 -14.05
N PRO A 31 39.67 -26.18 -13.16
CA PRO A 31 39.94 -26.95 -11.92
C PRO A 31 40.37 -26.16 -10.64
N LEU A 32 39.97 -26.72 -9.49
CA LEU A 32 40.61 -26.80 -8.15
C LEU A 32 41.34 -25.59 -7.49
N THR A 33 40.62 -24.99 -6.51
CA THR A 33 40.99 -24.49 -5.14
C THR A 33 42.28 -23.67 -4.90
N PRO A 34 42.23 -22.53 -4.13
CA PRO A 34 41.99 -22.58 -2.67
C PRO A 34 41.10 -21.46 -2.07
N LYS A 35 40.45 -21.78 -0.93
CA LYS A 35 39.73 -20.94 0.07
C LYS A 35 39.26 -19.53 -0.38
N PRO A 36 37.94 -19.23 -0.41
CA PRO A 36 37.49 -17.89 -0.74
C PRO A 36 37.87 -16.91 0.36
N LYS A 37 38.86 -16.06 0.06
CA LYS A 37 39.08 -14.78 0.73
C LYS A 37 37.78 -13.97 0.54
N SER A 38 37.24 -13.42 1.63
CA SER A 38 35.98 -12.67 1.62
C SER A 38 35.97 -11.60 0.54
N LEU A 39 35.18 -11.80 -0.52
CA LEU A 39 34.97 -10.85 -1.63
C LEU A 39 34.06 -9.67 -1.22
N LEU A 40 34.23 -9.13 -0.01
CA LEU A 40 33.51 -7.95 0.47
C LEU A 40 34.39 -6.70 0.60
N GLN A 41 35.67 -6.76 0.27
CA GLN A 41 36.57 -5.62 0.45
C GLN A 41 36.68 -4.65 -0.75
N ASN A 42 36.14 -4.99 -1.93
CA ASN A 42 36.42 -4.23 -3.16
C ASN A 42 35.17 -3.70 -3.89
N HIS A 43 34.06 -3.42 -3.19
CA HIS A 43 32.90 -2.77 -3.82
C HIS A 43 33.05 -1.23 -3.78
N PRO A 44 32.83 -0.47 -4.88
CA PRO A 44 33.06 0.99 -4.93
C PRO A 44 32.13 1.85 -4.06
N LEU A 45 31.25 1.22 -3.26
CA LEU A 45 30.43 1.90 -2.25
C LEU A 45 30.99 1.74 -0.82
N TYR A 46 32.09 1.01 -0.64
CA TYR A 46 32.95 1.15 0.55
C TYR A 46 33.86 2.37 0.35
N ALA A 47 33.26 3.54 0.19
CA ALA A 47 33.97 4.78 0.44
C ALA A 47 34.26 4.83 1.94
N THR A 48 35.54 4.79 2.30
CA THR A 48 36.06 4.90 3.66
C THR A 48 35.50 6.15 4.32
N THR A 49 34.38 6.00 5.03
CA THR A 49 33.72 7.09 5.73
C THR A 49 33.73 6.78 7.22
N HIS A 50 34.45 7.62 7.94
CA HIS A 50 34.52 7.80 9.39
C HIS A 50 35.45 6.85 10.16
N THR A 51 36.72 7.25 10.21
CA THR A 51 37.54 7.09 11.41
C THR A 51 36.79 7.68 12.62
N ASN A 52 36.65 6.87 13.68
CA ASN A 52 35.94 7.11 14.96
C ASN A 52 34.44 6.78 15.06
N LEU A 53 33.99 5.67 14.48
CA LEU A 53 32.76 5.01 14.94
C LEU A 53 33.02 4.28 16.27
N THR A 54 32.23 4.59 17.31
CA THR A 54 32.32 3.91 18.61
C THR A 54 32.03 2.40 18.44
N PRO A 55 32.63 1.51 19.24
CA PRO A 55 32.35 0.07 19.19
C PRO A 55 30.84 -0.24 19.30
N SER A 56 30.14 0.46 20.19
CA SER A 56 28.69 0.31 20.35
C SER A 56 27.89 0.70 19.11
N PHE A 57 28.40 1.61 18.28
CA PHE A 57 27.76 1.97 17.02
C PHE A 57 27.96 0.91 15.94
N LYS A 58 29.17 0.32 15.87
CA LYS A 58 29.45 -0.81 14.96
C LYS A 58 28.59 -2.04 15.29
N GLU A 59 28.40 -2.32 16.57
CA GLU A 59 27.52 -3.41 17.04
C GLU A 59 26.06 -3.19 16.62
N LYS A 60 25.54 -1.96 16.69
CA LYS A 60 24.19 -1.64 16.21
C LYS A 60 24.05 -1.84 14.71
N ILE A 61 25.02 -1.38 13.92
CA ILE A 61 25.02 -1.59 12.46
C ILE A 61 24.99 -3.08 12.15
N LEU A 62 25.88 -3.86 12.78
CA LEU A 62 25.94 -5.30 12.60
C LEU A 62 24.61 -5.98 13.01
N CYS A 63 24.00 -5.55 14.12
CA CYS A 63 22.72 -6.05 14.59
C CYS A 63 21.60 -5.85 13.54
N LEU A 64 21.53 -4.66 12.94
CA LEU A 64 20.57 -4.35 11.87
C LEU A 64 20.83 -5.18 10.61
N GLU A 65 22.08 -5.32 10.22
CA GLU A 65 22.47 -6.08 9.03
C GLU A 65 22.20 -7.58 9.18
N ILE A 66 22.47 -8.16 10.36
CA ILE A 66 22.11 -9.55 10.69
C ILE A 66 20.59 -9.75 10.60
N MET A 67 19.80 -8.73 10.93
CA MET A 67 18.33 -8.75 10.79
C MET A 67 17.85 -8.43 9.36
N GLY A 68 18.75 -8.31 8.37
CA GLY A 68 18.42 -8.01 6.99
C GLY A 68 17.88 -6.58 6.77
N VAL A 69 18.19 -5.66 7.68
CA VAL A 69 17.80 -4.25 7.59
C VAL A 69 18.97 -3.44 7.04
N ASP A 70 18.70 -2.64 5.99
CA ASP A 70 19.66 -1.67 5.48
C ASP A 70 19.93 -0.60 6.55
N SER A 71 21.12 -0.67 7.14
CA SER A 71 21.55 0.16 8.27
C SER A 71 21.60 1.65 7.88
N GLY A 72 22.08 1.99 6.68
CA GLY A 72 22.16 3.36 6.19
C GLY A 72 20.78 3.99 5.97
N LYS A 73 19.86 3.26 5.34
CA LYS A 73 18.47 3.67 5.17
C LYS A 73 17.77 3.79 6.52
N ALA A 74 17.96 2.84 7.43
CA ALA A 74 17.36 2.88 8.76
C ALA A 74 17.82 4.11 9.55
N LEU A 75 19.12 4.42 9.52
CA LEU A 75 19.69 5.60 10.20
C LEU A 75 19.21 6.92 9.58
N SER A 76 19.16 7.02 8.25
CA SER A 76 18.65 8.23 7.59
C SER A 76 17.18 8.51 7.89
N GLN A 77 16.37 7.46 8.03
CA GLN A 77 14.94 7.57 8.33
C GLN A 77 14.63 7.64 9.83
N ASN A 78 15.57 7.23 10.69
CA ASN A 78 15.44 7.30 12.15
C ASN A 78 16.78 7.70 12.80
N PRO A 79 17.11 9.01 12.83
CA PRO A 79 18.35 9.51 13.45
C PRO A 79 18.48 9.16 14.93
N SER A 80 17.37 8.94 15.64
CA SER A 80 17.39 8.55 17.06
C SER A 80 18.02 7.18 17.32
N LEU A 81 18.23 6.36 16.28
CA LEU A 81 19.01 5.11 16.39
C LEU A 81 20.46 5.35 16.82
N LEU A 82 21.01 6.53 16.52
CA LEU A 82 22.37 6.91 16.93
C LEU A 82 22.50 6.89 18.46
N THR A 83 21.51 7.41 19.16
CA THR A 83 21.50 7.56 20.63
C THR A 83 20.85 6.38 21.35
N ALA A 84 20.00 5.59 20.69
CA ALA A 84 19.33 4.44 21.29
C ALA A 84 20.33 3.35 21.73
N SER A 85 20.15 2.75 22.91
CA SER A 85 20.99 1.65 23.36
C SER A 85 20.65 0.34 22.63
N LEU A 86 21.65 -0.53 22.47
CA LEU A 86 21.44 -1.86 21.86
C LEU A 86 20.43 -2.70 22.67
N HIS A 87 20.47 -2.58 24.00
CA HIS A 87 19.50 -3.22 24.89
C HIS A 87 18.05 -2.76 24.63
N SER A 88 17.83 -1.45 24.41
CA SER A 88 16.50 -0.91 24.07
C SER A 88 15.99 -1.48 22.75
N ILE A 89 16.86 -1.54 21.73
CA ILE A 89 16.56 -2.12 20.42
C ILE A 89 16.16 -3.60 20.57
N HIS A 90 16.95 -4.39 21.31
CA HIS A 90 16.61 -5.79 21.59
C HIS A 90 15.29 -5.94 22.35
N SER A 91 15.02 -5.06 23.32
CA SER A 91 13.76 -5.09 24.09
C SER A 91 12.54 -4.88 23.19
N VAL A 92 12.62 -3.94 22.23
CA VAL A 92 11.57 -3.74 21.23
C VAL A 92 11.38 -4.99 20.37
N ILE A 93 12.46 -5.61 19.90
CA ILE A 93 12.39 -6.81 19.06
C ILE A 93 11.76 -7.98 19.84
N SER A 94 12.22 -8.22 21.08
CA SER A 94 11.66 -9.24 21.96
C SER A 94 10.19 -9.01 22.26
N PHE A 95 9.78 -7.74 22.43
CA PHE A 95 8.37 -7.40 22.59
C PHE A 95 7.55 -7.72 21.33
N LEU A 96 8.03 -7.37 20.13
CA LEU A 96 7.34 -7.72 18.89
C LEU A 96 7.24 -9.24 18.71
N GLN A 97 8.29 -9.99 19.06
CA GLN A 97 8.27 -11.46 19.08
C GLN A 97 7.21 -12.00 20.05
N SER A 98 7.09 -11.44 21.26
CA SER A 98 6.05 -11.84 22.21
C SER A 98 4.62 -11.57 21.71
N LYS A 99 4.47 -10.69 20.71
CA LYS A 99 3.20 -10.44 20.00
C LYS A 99 3.03 -11.28 18.73
N GLY A 100 3.87 -12.30 18.55
CA GLY A 100 3.78 -13.27 17.47
C GLY A 100 4.45 -12.84 16.15
N ILE A 101 5.18 -11.72 16.13
CA ILE A 101 5.94 -11.29 14.95
C ILE A 101 7.20 -12.17 14.83
N GLN A 102 7.39 -12.81 13.68
CA GLN A 102 8.49 -13.76 13.49
C GLN A 102 9.75 -13.06 13.00
N GLN A 103 10.92 -13.67 13.27
CA GLN A 103 12.21 -13.14 12.80
C GLN A 103 12.25 -12.91 11.29
N LYS A 104 11.64 -13.79 10.50
CA LYS A 104 11.56 -13.65 9.03
C LYS A 104 10.74 -12.44 8.57
N ASP A 105 9.89 -11.88 9.43
CA ASP A 105 9.06 -10.70 9.13
C ASP A 105 9.80 -9.38 9.42
N MET A 106 10.80 -9.41 10.31
CA MET A 106 11.53 -8.24 10.79
C MET A 106 12.21 -7.43 9.68
N PRO A 107 12.91 -8.02 8.69
CA PRO A 107 13.57 -7.24 7.63
C PRO A 107 12.60 -6.28 6.93
N ARG A 108 11.39 -6.77 6.61
CA ARG A 108 10.35 -5.99 5.96
C ARG A 108 9.76 -4.93 6.89
N ILE A 109 9.40 -5.30 8.11
CA ILE A 109 8.78 -4.38 9.09
C ILE A 109 9.74 -3.22 9.40
N LEU A 110 10.97 -3.56 9.77
CA LEU A 110 11.99 -2.59 10.18
C LEU A 110 12.50 -1.77 8.99
N GLY A 111 12.62 -2.38 7.81
CA GLY A 111 12.99 -1.67 6.58
C GLY A 111 11.92 -0.72 6.06
N MET A 112 10.65 -0.95 6.40
CA MET A 112 9.54 -0.03 6.10
C MET A 112 9.36 1.05 7.17
N CYS A 113 9.64 0.73 8.44
CA CYS A 113 9.35 1.59 9.58
C CYS A 113 10.50 1.54 10.61
N PRO A 114 11.69 2.05 10.29
CA PRO A 114 12.85 1.97 11.20
C PRO A 114 12.66 2.73 12.52
N LYS A 115 11.68 3.65 12.57
CA LYS A 115 11.24 4.33 13.80
C LYS A 115 10.76 3.36 14.89
N VAL A 116 10.28 2.16 14.54
CA VAL A 116 9.85 1.15 15.52
C VAL A 116 10.95 0.85 16.54
N LEU A 117 12.22 0.81 16.11
CA LEU A 117 13.36 0.40 16.92
C LEU A 117 13.68 1.37 18.07
N THR A 118 13.11 2.56 18.03
CA THR A 118 13.28 3.59 19.05
C THR A 118 11.96 3.96 19.72
N CYS A 119 10.89 3.20 19.47
CA CYS A 119 9.61 3.37 20.13
C CYS A 119 9.68 2.91 21.58
N SER A 120 8.94 3.59 22.45
CA SER A 120 8.67 3.13 23.80
C SER A 120 7.68 1.97 23.75
N ILE A 121 8.03 0.85 24.39
CA ILE A 121 7.14 -0.30 24.49
C ILE A 121 5.83 0.09 25.19
N THR A 122 5.92 0.86 26.28
CA THR A 122 4.78 1.19 27.14
C THR A 122 3.88 2.27 26.54
N SER A 123 4.45 3.33 25.99
CA SER A 123 3.67 4.49 25.52
C SER A 123 3.34 4.45 24.03
N ASP A 124 4.08 3.68 23.22
CA ASP A 124 3.87 3.63 21.77
C ASP A 124 3.32 2.26 21.33
N LEU A 125 4.04 1.17 21.63
CA LEU A 125 3.72 -0.14 21.05
C LEU A 125 2.54 -0.85 21.73
N ILE A 126 2.50 -0.92 23.06
CA ILE A 126 1.38 -1.53 23.81
C ILE A 126 0.04 -0.91 23.40
N PRO A 127 -0.11 0.43 23.32
CA PRO A 127 -1.34 1.05 22.85
C PRO A 127 -1.76 0.59 21.45
N VAL A 128 -0.83 0.38 20.52
CA VAL A 128 -1.16 -0.11 19.17
C VAL A 128 -1.76 -1.51 19.24
N PHE A 129 -1.15 -2.44 19.97
CA PHE A 129 -1.70 -3.79 20.13
C PHE A 129 -3.02 -3.81 20.89
N ASN A 130 -3.20 -2.95 21.90
CA ASN A 130 -4.48 -2.77 22.57
C ASN A 130 -5.56 -2.24 21.62
N PHE A 131 -5.22 -1.28 20.76
CA PHE A 131 -6.12 -0.78 19.72
C PHE A 131 -6.54 -1.90 18.74
N LEU A 132 -5.60 -2.73 18.30
CA LEU A 132 -5.92 -3.89 17.45
C LEU A 132 -6.88 -4.86 18.18
N ALA A 133 -6.59 -5.21 19.44
CA ALA A 133 -7.40 -6.17 20.19
C ALA A 133 -8.79 -5.63 20.57
N GLN A 134 -8.87 -4.39 21.04
CA GLN A 134 -10.07 -3.85 21.68
C GLN A 134 -10.94 -3.06 20.70
N ASP A 135 -10.33 -2.13 19.94
CA ASP A 135 -11.07 -1.26 19.03
C ASP A 135 -11.39 -1.97 17.71
N LEU A 136 -10.46 -2.79 17.18
CA LEU A 136 -10.64 -3.54 15.92
C LEU A 136 -11.02 -5.01 16.10
N ARG A 137 -11.03 -5.53 17.34
CA ARG A 137 -11.40 -6.93 17.67
C ARG A 137 -10.50 -7.98 16.99
N VAL A 138 -9.23 -7.66 16.79
CA VAL A 138 -8.25 -8.58 16.21
C VAL A 138 -7.80 -9.57 17.28
N PRO A 139 -7.95 -10.90 17.06
CA PRO A 139 -7.38 -11.90 17.95
C PRO A 139 -5.86 -11.80 17.99
N GLU A 140 -5.24 -12.06 19.14
CA GLU A 140 -3.77 -11.94 19.27
C GLU A 140 -3.01 -12.85 18.28
N SER A 141 -3.57 -14.03 17.98
CA SER A 141 -3.06 -14.96 16.96
C SER A 141 -2.92 -14.33 15.57
N ASN A 142 -3.67 -13.26 15.29
CA ASN A 142 -3.76 -12.63 13.98
C ASN A 142 -2.97 -11.31 13.90
N PHE A 143 -2.34 -10.85 14.99
CA PHE A 143 -1.52 -9.63 14.97
C PHE A 143 -0.45 -9.67 13.88
N ARG A 144 0.22 -10.81 13.73
CA ARG A 144 1.24 -11.01 12.68
C ARG A 144 0.71 -10.69 11.29
N GLY A 145 -0.49 -11.16 10.94
CA GLY A 145 -1.09 -10.91 9.63
C GLY A 145 -1.36 -9.43 9.38
N VAL A 146 -1.93 -8.75 10.37
CA VAL A 146 -2.28 -7.32 10.29
C VAL A 146 -1.02 -6.44 10.21
N ILE A 147 -0.03 -6.69 11.06
CA ILE A 147 1.22 -5.93 11.08
C ILE A 147 2.02 -6.15 9.78
N ASN A 148 2.10 -7.38 9.26
CA ASN A 148 2.77 -7.63 7.99
C ASN A 148 2.07 -6.94 6.80
N LYS A 149 0.75 -6.82 6.85
CA LYS A 149 -0.04 -6.08 5.85
C LYS A 149 0.24 -4.57 5.93
N CYS A 150 0.33 -4.00 7.14
CA CYS A 150 0.60 -2.58 7.33
C CYS A 150 1.56 -2.30 8.52
N PRO A 151 2.89 -2.39 8.32
CA PRO A 151 3.86 -2.12 9.39
C PRO A 151 3.75 -0.71 9.99
N ARG A 152 3.21 0.25 9.23
CA ARG A 152 2.99 1.63 9.67
C ARG A 152 2.06 1.76 10.89
N LEU A 153 1.26 0.74 11.20
CA LEU A 153 0.45 0.71 12.41
C LEU A 153 1.31 0.87 13.67
N LEU A 154 2.50 0.24 13.71
CA LEU A 154 3.39 0.24 14.88
C LEU A 154 3.97 1.63 15.21
N VAL A 155 4.03 2.53 14.22
CA VAL A 155 4.59 3.88 14.36
C VAL A 155 3.53 4.97 14.32
N SER A 156 2.25 4.59 14.28
CA SER A 156 1.12 5.51 14.24
C SER A 156 0.57 5.75 15.65
N CYS A 157 0.45 7.01 16.06
CA CYS A 157 -0.10 7.36 17.36
C CYS A 157 -1.57 6.93 17.46
N VAL A 158 -1.91 6.13 18.47
CA VAL A 158 -3.29 5.65 18.66
C VAL A 158 -4.27 6.80 18.86
N LYS A 159 -3.93 7.75 19.75
CA LYS A 159 -4.80 8.87 20.14
C LYS A 159 -5.01 9.87 19.00
N ASN A 160 -3.95 10.19 18.27
CA ASN A 160 -3.94 11.30 17.32
C ASN A 160 -4.12 10.85 15.85
N GLN A 161 -3.94 9.56 15.56
CA GLN A 161 -4.00 9.03 14.20
C GLN A 161 -4.98 7.86 14.08
N LEU A 162 -4.75 6.74 14.78
CA LEU A 162 -5.54 5.52 14.54
C LEU A 162 -7.00 5.64 14.97
N LYS A 163 -7.27 6.14 16.19
CA LYS A 163 -8.64 6.32 16.69
C LYS A 163 -9.42 7.38 15.91
N PRO A 164 -8.88 8.58 15.62
CA PRO A 164 -9.56 9.55 14.77
C PRO A 164 -9.88 9.00 13.38
N ALA A 165 -8.95 8.28 12.75
CA ALA A 165 -9.19 7.66 11.44
C ALA A 165 -10.31 6.62 11.50
N LEU A 166 -10.29 5.72 12.49
CA LEU A 166 -11.35 4.72 12.69
C LEU A 166 -12.73 5.38 12.89
N LEU A 167 -12.80 6.42 13.73
CA LEU A 167 -14.06 7.14 13.99
C LEU A 167 -14.57 7.84 12.73
N TYR A 168 -13.69 8.48 11.97
CA TYR A 168 -14.05 9.13 10.71
C TYR A 168 -14.57 8.12 9.69
N LEU A 169 -13.86 7.01 9.49
CA LEU A 169 -14.28 5.94 8.57
C LEU A 169 -15.64 5.35 8.98
N ARG A 170 -15.87 5.10 10.28
CA ARG A 170 -17.18 4.65 10.77
C ARG A 170 -18.29 5.66 10.48
N ARG A 171 -18.03 6.96 10.66
CA ARG A 171 -18.99 8.04 10.32
C ARG A 171 -19.30 8.11 8.83
N LEU A 172 -18.37 7.73 7.96
CA LEU A 172 -18.62 7.59 6.52
C LEU A 172 -19.43 6.34 6.17
N GLY A 173 -19.57 5.38 7.09
CA GLY A 173 -20.34 4.15 6.88
C GLY A 173 -19.50 2.89 6.71
N PHE A 174 -18.19 2.93 6.97
CA PHE A 174 -17.36 1.72 7.02
C PHE A 174 -17.71 0.91 8.27
N LYS A 175 -18.56 -0.10 8.10
CA LYS A 175 -19.06 -0.96 9.20
C LYS A 175 -18.25 -2.24 9.38
N ASP A 176 -17.66 -2.73 8.29
CA ASP A 176 -16.85 -3.95 8.29
C ASP A 176 -15.45 -3.66 8.84
N LEU A 177 -15.25 -4.00 10.11
CA LEU A 177 -13.95 -3.85 10.78
C LEU A 177 -12.93 -4.88 10.27
N GLU A 178 -13.38 -6.04 9.82
CA GLU A 178 -12.48 -7.08 9.30
C GLU A 178 -11.87 -6.61 7.97
N ALA A 179 -12.69 -6.08 7.06
CA ALA A 179 -12.21 -5.47 5.82
C ALA A 179 -11.23 -4.32 6.10
N LEU A 180 -11.58 -3.39 7.01
CA LEU A 180 -10.69 -2.28 7.38
C LEU A 180 -9.35 -2.76 7.96
N THR A 181 -9.33 -3.89 8.67
CA THR A 181 -8.13 -4.38 9.35
C THR A 181 -7.25 -5.20 8.41
N TYR A 182 -7.83 -6.12 7.64
CA TYR A 182 -7.07 -7.10 6.85
C TYR A 182 -6.90 -6.70 5.39
N GLN A 183 -7.83 -5.91 4.84
CA GLN A 183 -7.81 -5.50 3.44
C GLN A 183 -7.27 -4.07 3.30
N ASP A 184 -7.81 -3.13 4.07
CA ASP A 184 -7.54 -1.69 3.96
C ASP A 184 -6.90 -1.03 5.21
N PRO A 185 -5.95 -1.66 5.93
CA PRO A 185 -5.36 -1.07 7.15
C PRO A 185 -4.61 0.24 6.90
N VAL A 186 -4.26 0.53 5.64
CA VAL A 186 -3.66 1.80 5.24
C VAL A 186 -4.56 3.00 5.54
N LEU A 187 -5.88 2.81 5.58
CA LEU A 187 -6.83 3.88 5.88
C LEU A 187 -6.74 4.32 7.34
N LEU A 188 -6.44 3.40 8.26
CA LEU A 188 -6.30 3.67 9.70
C LEU A 188 -5.04 4.52 10.00
N VAL A 189 -3.98 4.33 9.22
CA VAL A 189 -2.73 5.09 9.34
C VAL A 189 -2.72 6.38 8.50
N SER A 190 -3.82 6.68 7.80
CA SER A 190 -3.95 7.88 6.95
C SER A 190 -4.52 9.05 7.74
N SER A 191 -3.90 10.22 7.65
CA SER A 191 -4.38 11.43 8.31
C SER A 191 -5.79 11.79 7.84
N VAL A 192 -6.72 11.98 8.78
CA VAL A 192 -8.08 12.41 8.45
C VAL A 192 -8.04 13.75 7.74
N GLU A 193 -7.38 14.74 8.34
CA GLU A 193 -7.34 16.12 7.88
C GLU A 193 -6.49 16.30 6.62
N LYS A 194 -5.36 15.60 6.53
CA LYS A 194 -4.40 15.80 5.43
C LYS A 194 -4.56 14.82 4.28
N THR A 195 -5.35 13.76 4.45
CA THR A 195 -5.45 12.70 3.42
C THR A 195 -6.88 12.30 3.12
N LEU A 196 -7.67 11.89 4.12
CA LEU A 196 -9.01 11.34 3.85
C LEU A 196 -10.01 12.44 3.48
N VAL A 197 -10.10 13.51 4.26
CA VAL A 197 -11.03 14.63 4.01
C VAL A 197 -10.72 15.31 2.68
N PRO A 198 -9.48 15.71 2.35
CA PRO A 198 -9.19 16.38 1.08
C PRO A 198 -9.59 15.55 -0.15
N LYS A 199 -9.44 14.22 -0.10
CA LYS A 199 -9.84 13.34 -1.20
C LYS A 199 -11.36 13.26 -1.36
N LEU A 200 -12.09 13.24 -0.25
CA LEU A 200 -13.56 13.27 -0.29
C LEU A 200 -14.07 14.62 -0.78
N VAL A 201 -13.49 15.71 -0.28
CA VAL A 201 -13.80 17.09 -0.72
C VAL A 201 -13.53 17.25 -2.22
N TYR A 202 -12.41 16.75 -2.71
CA TYR A 202 -12.10 16.79 -4.14
C TYR A 202 -13.18 16.11 -4.99
N LEU A 203 -13.64 14.92 -4.60
CA LEU A 203 -14.71 14.21 -5.32
C LEU A 203 -16.01 15.03 -5.31
N VAL A 204 -16.31 15.76 -4.24
CA VAL A 204 -17.51 16.60 -4.16
C VAL A 204 -17.36 17.87 -4.99
N GLU A 205 -16.34 18.68 -4.72
CA GLU A 205 -16.21 20.02 -5.28
C GLU A 205 -15.73 20.00 -6.74
N GLN A 206 -14.75 19.17 -7.04
CA GLN A 206 -14.13 19.10 -8.37
C GLN A 206 -14.73 17.96 -9.20
N GLY A 207 -15.07 16.84 -8.55
CA GLY A 207 -15.76 15.71 -9.19
C GLY A 207 -17.24 15.95 -9.46
N GLY A 208 -17.84 17.01 -8.94
CA GLY A 208 -19.25 17.33 -9.16
C GLY A 208 -20.23 16.32 -8.55
N PHE A 209 -19.77 15.48 -7.63
CA PHE A 209 -20.61 14.49 -6.95
C PHE A 209 -21.28 15.10 -5.73
N SER A 210 -22.51 14.67 -5.43
CA SER A 210 -23.08 14.97 -4.12
C SER A 210 -22.24 14.33 -3.02
N ARG A 211 -22.29 14.88 -1.80
CA ARG A 211 -21.58 14.28 -0.66
C ARG A 211 -21.99 12.82 -0.45
N SER A 212 -23.28 12.49 -0.64
CA SER A 212 -23.77 11.12 -0.53
C SER A 212 -23.18 10.20 -1.59
N ASP A 213 -23.10 10.67 -2.84
CA ASP A 213 -22.52 9.90 -3.94
C ASP A 213 -21.02 9.66 -3.72
N ALA A 214 -20.27 10.70 -3.35
CA ALA A 214 -18.84 10.57 -3.06
C ALA A 214 -18.57 9.58 -1.91
N VAL A 215 -19.40 9.62 -0.86
CA VAL A 215 -19.36 8.62 0.23
C VAL A 215 -19.68 7.21 -0.29
N GLY A 216 -20.73 7.05 -1.10
CA GLY A 216 -21.07 5.77 -1.72
C GLY A 216 -19.97 5.22 -2.65
N MET A 217 -19.23 6.11 -3.32
CA MET A 217 -18.07 5.74 -4.14
C MET A 217 -16.93 5.18 -3.28
N VAL A 218 -16.53 5.88 -2.20
CA VAL A 218 -15.43 5.42 -1.34
C VAL A 218 -15.79 4.18 -0.52
N LEU A 219 -17.06 3.98 -0.18
CA LEU A 219 -17.51 2.74 0.47
C LEU A 219 -17.40 1.53 -0.47
N ARG A 220 -17.73 1.70 -1.76
CA ARG A 220 -17.58 0.64 -2.78
C ARG A 220 -16.15 0.46 -3.27
N CYS A 221 -15.33 1.51 -3.19
CA CYS A 221 -13.94 1.49 -3.61
C CYS A 221 -13.05 2.25 -2.61
N PRO A 222 -12.68 1.62 -1.47
CA PRO A 222 -11.87 2.27 -0.44
C PRO A 222 -10.49 2.71 -0.94
N ALA A 223 -9.97 2.04 -1.97
CA ALA A 223 -8.73 2.39 -2.65
C ALA A 223 -8.68 3.83 -3.18
N LEU A 224 -9.83 4.47 -3.40
CA LEU A 224 -9.89 5.91 -3.73
C LEU A 224 -9.13 6.78 -2.72
N PHE A 225 -9.17 6.44 -1.43
CA PHE A 225 -8.40 7.15 -0.40
C PHE A 225 -6.89 6.94 -0.48
N THR A 226 -6.40 6.03 -1.32
CA THR A 226 -4.96 5.78 -1.50
C THR A 226 -4.39 6.53 -2.70
N PHE A 227 -5.22 6.95 -3.65
CA PHE A 227 -4.77 7.62 -4.86
C PHE A 227 -4.43 9.11 -4.62
N SER A 228 -3.46 9.62 -5.38
CA SER A 228 -3.09 11.05 -5.34
C SER A 228 -4.16 11.90 -6.03
N VAL A 229 -4.48 13.06 -5.47
CA VAL A 229 -5.37 14.01 -6.14
C VAL A 229 -4.73 14.53 -7.43
N GLU A 230 -3.53 15.10 -7.33
CA GLU A 230 -2.84 15.71 -8.47
C GLU A 230 -2.42 14.69 -9.52
N ASN A 231 -1.89 13.54 -9.10
CA ASN A 231 -1.28 12.58 -10.04
C ASN A 231 -2.26 11.48 -10.50
N ASN A 232 -3.47 11.41 -9.95
CA ASN A 232 -4.44 10.37 -10.32
C ASN A 232 -5.84 10.96 -10.57
N PHE A 233 -6.49 11.55 -9.57
CA PHE A 233 -7.88 12.00 -9.74
C PHE A 233 -7.99 13.08 -10.81
N LYS A 234 -7.20 14.15 -10.70
CA LYS A 234 -7.25 15.30 -11.59
C LYS A 234 -7.05 14.95 -13.07
N PRO A 235 -5.95 14.31 -13.50
CA PRO A 235 -5.75 14.01 -14.91
C PRO A 235 -6.77 13.00 -15.46
N LYS A 236 -7.28 12.08 -14.63
CA LYS A 236 -8.28 11.09 -15.08
C LYS A 236 -9.67 11.68 -15.18
N LEU A 237 -10.04 12.57 -14.28
CA LEU A 237 -11.30 13.29 -14.30
C LEU A 237 -11.34 14.28 -15.47
N GLU A 238 -10.25 15.03 -15.69
CA GLU A 238 -10.11 15.92 -16.84
C GLU A 238 -10.22 15.15 -18.15
N TYR A 239 -9.55 14.00 -18.27
CA TYR A 239 -9.67 13.17 -19.47
C TYR A 239 -11.11 12.66 -19.68
N PHE A 240 -11.76 12.18 -18.61
CA PHE A 240 -13.12 11.66 -18.69
C PHE A 240 -14.12 12.74 -19.13
N HIS A 241 -14.06 13.91 -18.51
CA HIS A 241 -14.97 15.00 -18.80
C HIS A 241 -14.65 15.69 -20.13
N SER A 242 -13.40 16.11 -20.34
CA SER A 242 -13.02 16.98 -21.45
C SER A 242 -12.82 16.21 -22.75
N VAL A 243 -12.27 14.99 -22.70
CA VAL A 243 -11.92 14.20 -23.89
C VAL A 243 -12.96 13.12 -24.19
N MET A 244 -13.34 12.32 -23.19
CA MET A 244 -14.33 11.24 -23.40
C MET A 244 -15.76 11.77 -23.49
N LYS A 245 -16.02 13.00 -23.00
CA LYS A 245 -17.36 13.56 -22.82
C LYS A 245 -18.27 12.58 -22.04
N GLY A 246 -17.69 11.95 -21.02
CA GLY A 246 -18.34 10.87 -20.28
C GLY A 246 -19.42 11.36 -19.33
N ASP A 247 -20.38 10.49 -19.02
CA ASP A 247 -21.45 10.76 -18.07
C ASP A 247 -20.94 10.57 -16.63
N MET A 248 -21.06 11.60 -15.81
CA MET A 248 -20.66 11.56 -14.40
C MET A 248 -21.45 10.51 -13.60
N THR A 249 -22.66 10.17 -14.03
CA THR A 249 -23.47 9.08 -13.46
C THR A 249 -22.76 7.73 -13.60
N GLU A 250 -22.18 7.47 -14.76
CA GLU A 250 -21.41 6.24 -15.02
C GLU A 250 -20.14 6.20 -14.17
N LEU A 251 -19.43 7.33 -14.05
CA LEU A 251 -18.23 7.42 -13.21
C LEU A 251 -18.56 7.22 -11.72
N ARG A 252 -19.69 7.75 -11.26
CA ARG A 252 -20.22 7.52 -9.91
C ARG A 252 -20.49 6.04 -9.67
N GLU A 253 -21.08 5.35 -10.64
CA GLU A 253 -21.41 3.91 -10.55
C GLU A 253 -20.18 3.01 -10.66
N PHE A 254 -19.13 3.50 -11.34
CA PHE A 254 -17.89 2.79 -11.57
C PHE A 254 -16.64 3.55 -11.04
N PRO A 255 -16.52 3.75 -9.72
CA PRO A 255 -15.38 4.47 -9.13
C PRO A 255 -14.01 3.79 -9.39
N GLN A 256 -14.00 2.50 -9.73
CA GLN A 256 -12.79 1.77 -10.10
C GLN A 256 -12.11 2.33 -11.35
N TYR A 257 -12.77 3.20 -12.12
CA TYR A 257 -12.14 4.00 -13.17
C TYR A 257 -10.79 4.61 -12.70
N PHE A 258 -10.75 5.17 -11.49
CA PHE A 258 -9.54 5.78 -10.93
C PHE A 258 -8.43 4.78 -10.59
N ALA A 259 -8.72 3.47 -10.56
CA ALA A 259 -7.72 2.42 -10.35
C ALA A 259 -6.98 2.05 -11.65
N PHE A 260 -7.56 2.26 -12.83
CA PHE A 260 -6.92 1.92 -14.10
C PHE A 260 -5.89 2.97 -14.53
N SER A 261 -4.81 2.52 -15.17
CA SER A 261 -3.80 3.44 -15.72
C SER A 261 -4.40 4.33 -16.80
N LEU A 262 -4.18 5.65 -16.69
CA LEU A 262 -4.67 6.61 -17.68
C LEU A 262 -4.04 6.32 -19.06
N ASP A 263 -2.72 6.21 -19.12
CA ASP A 263 -2.00 6.11 -20.39
C ASP A 263 -1.91 4.68 -20.92
N LYS A 264 -1.89 3.66 -20.05
CA LYS A 264 -1.76 2.27 -20.49
C LYS A 264 -3.09 1.56 -20.72
N ARG A 265 -4.19 2.06 -20.17
CA ARG A 265 -5.49 1.37 -20.21
C ARG A 265 -6.63 2.26 -20.68
N ILE A 266 -6.86 3.40 -20.04
CA ILE A 266 -8.03 4.25 -20.31
C ILE A 266 -7.91 4.88 -21.71
N LYS A 267 -6.84 5.63 -21.97
CA LYS A 267 -6.63 6.32 -23.26
C LYS A 267 -6.60 5.37 -24.45
N PRO A 268 -5.80 4.27 -24.45
CA PRO A 268 -5.72 3.40 -25.62
C PRO A 268 -7.07 2.75 -25.94
N ARG A 269 -7.82 2.30 -24.93
CA ARG A 269 -9.11 1.64 -25.14
C ARG A 269 -10.19 2.61 -25.61
N HIS A 270 -10.27 3.80 -24.99
CA HIS A 270 -11.18 4.85 -25.45
C HIS A 270 -10.89 5.29 -26.90
N GLN A 271 -9.61 5.47 -27.26
CA GLN A 271 -9.25 5.82 -28.64
C GLN A 271 -9.61 4.69 -29.62
N HIS A 272 -9.46 3.43 -29.20
CA HIS A 272 -9.78 2.27 -30.02
C HIS A 272 -11.29 2.14 -30.30
N THR A 273 -12.13 2.41 -29.30
CA THR A 273 -13.59 2.42 -29.42
C THR A 273 -14.08 3.61 -30.24
N LEU A 274 -13.54 4.81 -29.97
CA LEU A 274 -13.89 6.04 -30.67
C LEU A 274 -13.61 5.96 -32.18
N LYS A 275 -12.43 5.45 -32.59
CA LYS A 275 -12.07 5.26 -34.01
C LYS A 275 -13.02 4.33 -34.77
N ARG A 276 -13.76 3.48 -34.05
CA ARG A 276 -14.71 2.51 -34.62
C ARG A 276 -16.17 2.91 -34.42
N GLY A 277 -16.43 4.08 -33.81
CA GLY A 277 -17.79 4.51 -33.49
C GLY A 277 -18.50 3.64 -32.46
N ILE A 278 -17.77 2.81 -31.69
CA ILE A 278 -18.37 1.87 -30.74
C ILE A 278 -18.58 2.58 -29.41
N LYS A 279 -19.82 2.57 -28.92
CA LYS A 279 -20.13 2.94 -27.53
C LYS A 279 -20.15 1.70 -26.65
N MET A 280 -19.50 1.78 -25.49
CA MET A 280 -19.52 0.71 -24.50
C MET A 280 -19.34 1.28 -23.09
N PRO A 281 -19.93 0.65 -22.05
CA PRO A 281 -19.76 1.11 -20.68
C PRO A 281 -18.30 1.04 -20.21
N LEU A 282 -17.88 1.97 -19.35
CA LEU A 282 -16.56 2.02 -18.72
C LEU A 282 -16.21 0.69 -18.05
N SER A 283 -17.18 0.09 -17.36
CA SER A 283 -16.98 -1.17 -16.63
C SER A 283 -16.56 -2.30 -17.57
N THR A 284 -17.28 -2.48 -18.69
CA THR A 284 -16.93 -3.43 -19.75
C THR A 284 -15.61 -3.05 -20.42
N MET A 285 -15.45 -1.78 -20.77
CA MET A 285 -14.25 -1.28 -21.45
C MET A 285 -12.98 -1.51 -20.64
N LEU A 286 -13.02 -1.40 -19.30
CA LEU A 286 -11.81 -1.34 -18.49
C LEU A 286 -11.55 -2.62 -17.69
N LYS A 287 -12.57 -3.38 -17.29
CA LYS A 287 -12.39 -4.58 -16.44
C LYS A 287 -11.86 -5.81 -17.16
N ILE A 288 -12.30 -6.04 -18.40
CA ILE A 288 -11.98 -7.27 -19.15
C ILE A 288 -10.53 -7.30 -19.64
N THR A 289 -9.96 -8.47 -19.93
CA THR A 289 -8.57 -8.60 -20.40
C THR A 289 -8.34 -7.90 -21.75
N ASP A 290 -7.09 -7.80 -22.20
CA ASP A 290 -6.82 -7.21 -23.52
C ASP A 290 -7.39 -8.09 -24.64
N GLU A 291 -7.29 -9.42 -24.52
CA GLU A 291 -7.87 -10.37 -25.48
C GLU A 291 -9.40 -10.25 -25.52
N ASP A 292 -10.04 -10.21 -24.35
CA ASP A 292 -11.50 -10.07 -24.25
C ASP A 292 -11.98 -8.74 -24.81
N PHE A 293 -11.24 -7.66 -24.57
CA PHE A 293 -11.54 -6.35 -25.13
C PHE A 293 -11.51 -6.37 -26.65
N ILE A 294 -10.47 -6.93 -27.27
CA ILE A 294 -10.39 -7.02 -28.73
C ILE A 294 -11.50 -7.90 -29.30
N ARG A 295 -11.82 -9.00 -28.61
CA ARG A 295 -12.93 -9.89 -28.98
C ARG A 295 -14.27 -9.15 -28.97
N GLU A 296 -14.58 -8.43 -27.90
CA GLU A 296 -15.83 -7.68 -27.73
C GLU A 296 -15.97 -6.60 -28.83
N ILE A 297 -14.88 -5.90 -29.14
CA ILE A 297 -14.84 -4.94 -30.25
C ILE A 297 -15.11 -5.63 -31.60
N SER A 298 -14.53 -6.80 -31.83
CA SER A 298 -14.71 -7.55 -33.08
C SER A 298 -16.15 -8.03 -33.28
N ILE A 299 -16.82 -8.42 -32.19
CA ILE A 299 -18.24 -8.81 -32.21
C ILE A 299 -19.11 -7.62 -32.57
N LYS A 300 -18.86 -6.45 -31.95
CA LYS A 300 -19.63 -5.21 -32.18
C LYS A 300 -19.42 -4.55 -33.55
N ILE A 301 -18.37 -4.94 -34.29
CA ILE A 301 -18.19 -4.50 -35.69
C ILE A 301 -19.02 -5.36 -36.65
N LYS A 302 -19.24 -6.64 -36.31
CA LYS A 302 -19.86 -7.63 -37.20
C LYS A 302 -21.39 -7.69 -37.09
N GLY A 303 -21.98 -7.13 -36.03
CA GLY A 303 -23.42 -7.04 -35.82
C GLY A 303 -23.88 -5.60 -35.90
#